data_AF-A0A2V9GW57-F1
#
_entry.id   AF-A0A2V9GW57-F1
#
_cell.length_a   1.000
_cell.length_b   1.000
_cell.length_c   1.000
_cell.angle_alpha   90.00
_cell.angle_beta   90.00
_cell.angle_gamma   90.00
#
_symmetry.space_group_name_H-M   'P 1'
#
loop_
_entity.id
_entity.type
_entity.pdbx_description
1 polymer ?
#
loop_
_entity_poly.entity_id
_entity_poly.type
_entity_poly.pdbx_seq_one_letter_code
_entity_poly.pdbx_strand_id
1 'polypeptide(L)'
;VLDAHGLRQGIHDVYERLKRNKALPDIYGLGVVVLDGHESHASYLRHCSGCLQRTIHTAGGDRIQFYHRQVTLMLLTAALSGRAAVRLLLDHEPQRPGEEEVETALRLLARVIPAYPRAFDLVLADALYAEAPFFNFLLAHGKTRSGGAQG
;
A
#
# COMPACT_ATOMS: atom_id res chain seq x y z
N VAL A 1 13.91 12.01 12.42
CA VAL A 1 12.99 11.47 11.40
C VAL A 1 13.84 10.67 10.44
N LEU A 2 13.53 9.38 10.25
CA LEU A 2 14.23 8.58 9.25
C LEU A 2 13.85 9.14 7.86
N ASP A 3 14.83 9.51 7.04
CA ASP A 3 14.55 9.98 5.68
C ASP A 3 14.07 8.80 4.83
N ALA A 4 12.76 8.74 4.60
CA ALA A 4 12.14 7.71 3.79
C ALA A 4 12.37 7.92 2.29
N HIS A 5 12.90 9.07 1.85
CA HIS A 5 13.13 9.33 0.43
C HIS A 5 14.20 8.41 -0.16
N GLY A 6 15.35 8.27 0.52
CA GLY A 6 16.42 7.38 0.05
C GLY A 6 15.98 5.91 -0.06
N LEU A 7 15.17 5.43 0.89
CA LEU A 7 14.60 4.08 0.82
C LEU A 7 13.66 3.92 -0.37
N ARG A 8 12.77 4.89 -0.60
CA ARG A 8 11.86 4.86 -1.76
C ARG A 8 12.60 4.90 -3.09
N GLN A 9 13.63 5.73 -3.20
CA GLN A 9 14.50 5.76 -4.37
C GLN A 9 15.14 4.38 -4.62
N GLY A 10 15.69 3.76 -3.58
CA GLY A 10 16.26 2.41 -3.70
C GLY A 10 15.24 1.36 -4.13
N ILE A 11 14.02 1.39 -3.61
CA ILE A 11 12.92 0.50 -4.03
C ILE A 11 12.57 0.74 -5.51
N HIS A 12 12.47 2.01 -5.94
CA HIS A 12 12.20 2.36 -7.32
C HIS A 12 13.30 1.89 -8.28
N ASP A 13 14.56 2.05 -7.92
CA ASP A 13 15.69 1.56 -8.71
C ASP A 13 15.66 0.04 -8.89
N VAL A 14 15.30 -0.71 -7.84
CA VAL A 14 15.12 -2.16 -7.92
C VAL A 14 13.98 -2.51 -8.86
N TYR A 15 12.83 -1.82 -8.77
CA TYR A 15 11.71 -2.00 -9.67
C TYR A 15 12.12 -1.78 -11.14
N GLU A 16 12.76 -0.65 -11.45
CA GLU A 16 13.17 -0.30 -12.82
C GLU A 16 14.12 -1.33 -13.42
N ARG A 17 15.08 -1.81 -12.62
CA ARG A 17 16.00 -2.88 -13.05
C ARG A 17 15.25 -4.18 -13.32
N LEU A 18 14.33 -4.58 -12.45
CA LEU A 18 13.57 -5.82 -12.63
C LEU A 18 12.61 -5.72 -13.82
N LYS A 19 11.95 -4.58 -14.02
CA LYS A 19 11.05 -4.37 -15.17
C LYS A 19 11.82 -4.38 -16.49
N ARG A 20 12.96 -3.70 -16.57
CA ARG A 20 13.83 -3.69 -17.76
C ARG A 20 14.33 -5.08 -18.14
N ASN A 21 14.64 -5.91 -17.15
CA ASN A 21 15.08 -7.29 -17.34
C ASN A 21 13.94 -8.30 -17.55
N LYS A 22 12.69 -7.83 -17.70
CA LYS A 22 11.49 -8.67 -17.87
C LYS A 22 11.31 -9.70 -16.73
N ALA A 23 11.78 -9.35 -15.53
CA ALA A 23 11.71 -10.20 -14.35
C ALA A 23 10.39 -10.06 -13.56
N LEU A 24 9.51 -9.13 -14.00
CA LEU A 24 8.20 -8.87 -13.40
C LEU A 24 7.10 -9.20 -14.43
N PRO A 25 6.84 -10.49 -14.69
CA PRO A 25 5.76 -10.87 -15.61
C PRO A 25 4.40 -10.57 -14.99
N ASP A 26 3.50 -10.05 -15.81
CA ASP A 26 2.14 -9.71 -15.42
C ASP A 26 1.30 -10.98 -15.17
N ILE A 27 0.27 -10.88 -14.34
CA ILE A 27 -0.65 -12.00 -14.03
C ILE A 27 -1.78 -11.96 -15.03
N TYR A 28 -1.85 -12.94 -15.94
CA TYR A 28 -2.83 -12.96 -17.04
C TYR A 28 -2.85 -11.66 -17.88
N GLY A 29 -1.67 -11.04 -18.05
CA GLY A 29 -1.53 -9.77 -18.80
C GLY A 29 -1.96 -8.52 -18.03
N LEU A 30 -2.23 -8.64 -16.72
CA LEU A 30 -2.55 -7.52 -15.83
C LEU A 30 -1.45 -7.30 -14.81
N GLY A 31 -1.03 -6.05 -14.63
CA GLY A 31 -0.24 -5.68 -13.45
C GLY A 31 -1.17 -5.60 -12.24
N VAL A 32 -0.88 -6.36 -11.18
CA VAL A 32 -1.75 -6.47 -10.00
C VAL A 32 -1.00 -6.01 -8.77
N VAL A 33 -1.60 -5.10 -8.00
CA VAL A 33 -1.08 -4.71 -6.68
C VAL A 33 -2.05 -5.11 -5.58
N VAL A 34 -1.51 -5.40 -4.40
CA VAL A 34 -2.28 -5.59 -3.16
C VAL A 34 -2.01 -4.41 -2.24
N LEU A 35 -3.09 -3.88 -1.68
CA LEU A 35 -3.11 -2.81 -0.70
C LEU A 35 -3.66 -3.37 0.62
N ASP A 36 -2.94 -3.18 1.72
CA ASP A 36 -3.32 -3.68 3.03
C ASP A 36 -2.84 -2.77 4.16
N GLY A 37 -3.68 -2.58 5.18
CA GLY A 37 -3.37 -1.81 6.38
C GLY A 37 -2.94 -2.71 7.55
N HIS A 38 -1.74 -2.48 8.08
CA HIS A 38 -1.14 -3.32 9.10
C HIS A 38 -0.77 -2.53 10.37
N GLU A 39 -1.20 -3.02 11.53
CA GLU A 39 -0.70 -2.55 12.83
C GLU A 39 0.69 -3.13 13.07
N SER A 40 1.71 -2.27 13.04
CA SER A 40 3.09 -2.73 13.18
C SER A 40 3.45 -3.02 14.64
N HIS A 41 3.05 -2.14 15.56
CA HIS A 41 3.39 -2.27 16.98
C HIS A 41 2.38 -1.53 17.86
N ALA A 42 2.22 -2.00 19.11
CA ALA A 42 1.46 -1.33 20.16
C ALA A 42 2.20 -1.38 21.51
N SER A 43 2.03 -0.34 22.32
CA SER A 43 2.66 -0.18 23.63
C SER A 43 1.76 0.57 24.61
N TYR A 44 1.84 0.20 25.89
CA TYR A 44 1.22 0.95 26.99
C TYR A 44 2.21 1.88 27.71
N LEU A 45 3.50 1.80 27.39
CA LEU A 45 4.57 2.43 28.18
C LEU A 45 5.36 3.49 27.42
N ARG A 46 5.46 3.36 26.10
CA ARG A 46 6.25 4.25 25.25
C ARG A 46 5.39 4.81 24.14
N HIS A 47 5.61 6.08 23.82
CA HIS A 47 4.97 6.76 22.70
C HIS A 47 5.98 7.66 21.99
N CYS A 48 5.66 8.02 20.75
CA CYS A 48 6.35 9.04 19.97
C CYS A 48 5.31 10.02 19.40
N SER A 49 5.77 11.09 18.75
CA SER A 49 4.90 12.10 18.16
C SER A 49 4.01 11.58 17.03
N GLY A 50 4.32 10.40 16.46
CA GLY A 50 3.53 9.78 15.40
C GLY A 50 2.60 8.65 15.88
N CYS A 51 2.52 8.36 17.17
CA CYS A 51 1.67 7.29 17.67
C CYS A 51 0.19 7.64 17.51
N LEU A 52 -0.59 6.66 17.04
CA LEU A 52 -2.03 6.61 17.20
C LEU A 52 -2.38 6.21 18.64
N GLN A 53 -3.59 6.53 19.09
CA GLN A 53 -4.03 6.28 20.46
C GLN A 53 -5.41 5.62 20.44
N ARG A 54 -5.59 4.60 21.29
CA ARG A 54 -6.90 3.99 21.56
C ARG A 54 -7.07 3.77 23.05
N THR A 55 -8.30 3.90 23.53
CA THR A 55 -8.65 3.53 24.90
C THR A 55 -8.98 2.04 24.94
N ILE A 56 -8.30 1.31 25.81
CA ILE A 56 -8.55 -0.11 26.10
C ILE A 56 -9.26 -0.20 27.44
N HIS A 57 -10.49 -0.68 27.43
CA HIS A 57 -11.27 -0.94 28.63
C HIS A 57 -10.79 -2.24 29.27
N THR A 58 -10.24 -2.15 30.49
CA THR A 58 -9.78 -3.32 31.26
C THR A 58 -10.57 -3.47 32.54
N ALA A 59 -10.52 -4.65 33.17
CA ALA A 59 -11.15 -4.86 34.48
C ALA A 59 -10.62 -3.91 35.57
N GLY A 60 -9.41 -3.39 35.42
CA GLY A 60 -8.79 -2.41 36.31
C GLY A 60 -9.02 -0.95 35.90
N GLY A 61 -9.90 -0.68 34.93
CA GLY A 61 -10.17 0.64 34.38
C GLY A 61 -9.57 0.86 33.00
N ASP A 62 -9.79 2.07 32.48
CA ASP A 62 -9.40 2.45 31.13
C ASP A 62 -7.90 2.73 31.04
N ARG A 63 -7.27 2.23 29.98
CA ARG A 63 -5.86 2.47 29.69
C ARG A 63 -5.67 2.96 28.27
N ILE A 64 -4.86 3.99 28.08
CA ILE A 64 -4.46 4.43 26.75
C ILE A 64 -3.38 3.49 26.22
N GLN A 65 -3.59 2.98 25.01
CA GLN A 65 -2.59 2.22 24.26
C GLN A 65 -2.14 3.05 23.06
N PHE A 66 -0.83 3.17 22.90
CA PHE A 66 -0.19 3.82 21.77
C PHE A 66 0.15 2.78 20.72
N TYR A 67 -0.12 3.05 19.45
CA TYR A 67 0.15 2.10 18.38
C TYR A 67 0.54 2.81 17.08
N HIS A 68 1.10 2.05 16.14
CA HIS A 68 1.39 2.51 14.79
C HIS A 68 0.76 1.58 13.77
N ARG A 69 0.10 2.17 12.78
CA ARG A 69 -0.39 1.49 11.58
C ARG A 69 0.29 2.06 10.35
N GLN A 70 0.35 1.24 9.32
CA GLN A 70 0.78 1.66 7.99
C GLN A 70 -0.02 0.94 6.93
N VAL A 71 -0.24 1.60 5.81
CA VAL A 71 -0.75 0.96 4.60
C VAL A 71 0.41 0.61 3.69
N THR A 72 0.40 -0.59 3.12
CA THR A 72 1.46 -1.09 2.24
C THR A 72 0.91 -1.40 0.87
N LEU A 73 1.66 -1.07 -0.20
CA LEU A 73 1.33 -1.47 -1.56
C LEU A 73 2.40 -2.40 -2.13
N MET A 74 2.00 -3.62 -2.50
CA MET A 74 2.87 -4.64 -3.07
C MET A 74 2.45 -5.02 -4.48
N LEU A 75 3.40 -5.04 -5.43
CA LEU A 75 3.22 -5.59 -6.75
C LEU A 75 3.31 -7.13 -6.72
N LEU A 76 2.28 -7.77 -7.27
CA LEU A 76 2.26 -9.19 -7.52
C LEU A 76 2.69 -9.47 -8.96
N THR A 77 3.55 -10.48 -9.13
CA THR A 77 3.93 -10.99 -10.44
C THR A 77 3.47 -12.43 -10.62
N ALA A 78 3.36 -12.87 -11.88
CA ALA A 78 3.31 -14.28 -12.19
C ALA A 78 4.67 -14.95 -11.86
N ALA A 79 4.66 -16.29 -11.81
CA ALA A 79 5.89 -17.06 -11.71
C ALA A 79 6.54 -17.16 -13.10
N LEU A 80 7.87 -17.00 -13.17
CA LEU A 80 8.63 -17.41 -14.35
C LEU A 80 8.89 -18.92 -14.28
N SER A 81 9.04 -19.58 -15.43
CA SER A 81 9.32 -21.02 -15.47
C SER A 81 10.53 -21.35 -14.59
N GLY A 82 10.35 -22.30 -13.66
CA GLY A 82 11.36 -22.73 -12.70
C GLY A 82 11.68 -21.74 -11.57
N ARG A 83 10.89 -20.68 -11.36
CA ARG A 83 11.12 -19.68 -10.30
C ARG A 83 9.85 -19.37 -9.52
N ALA A 84 10.02 -19.03 -8.24
CA ALA A 84 8.93 -18.49 -7.45
C ALA A 84 8.49 -17.13 -7.98
N ALA A 85 7.20 -16.82 -7.80
CA ALA A 85 6.67 -15.51 -8.12
C ALA A 85 7.27 -14.45 -7.20
N VAL A 86 7.65 -13.31 -7.76
CA VAL A 86 8.20 -12.19 -6.99
C VAL A 86 7.04 -11.40 -6.39
N ARG A 87 7.27 -10.88 -5.19
CA ARG A 87 6.40 -9.94 -4.48
C ARG A 87 7.25 -8.73 -4.17
N LEU A 88 6.97 -7.61 -4.83
CA LEU A 88 7.80 -6.42 -4.73
C LEU A 88 7.03 -5.33 -3.99
N LEU A 89 7.56 -4.91 -2.84
CA LEU A 89 7.10 -3.70 -2.17
C LEU A 89 7.29 -2.50 -3.10
N LEU A 90 6.24 -1.75 -3.39
CA LEU A 90 6.35 -0.51 -4.16
C LEU A 90 6.56 0.68 -3.23
N ASP A 91 5.74 0.80 -2.18
CA ASP A 91 5.91 1.79 -1.13
C ASP A 91 5.02 1.43 0.08
N HIS A 92 5.21 2.15 1.19
CA HIS A 92 4.35 2.10 2.38
C HIS A 92 4.07 3.51 2.89
N GLU A 93 3.01 3.64 3.67
CA GLU A 93 2.61 4.89 4.28
C GLU A 93 2.18 4.71 5.73
N PRO A 94 2.91 5.32 6.69
CA PRO A 94 2.44 5.42 8.06
C PRO A 94 1.15 6.23 8.16
N GLN A 95 0.17 5.70 8.89
CA GLN A 95 -1.07 6.40 9.24
C GLN A 95 -0.76 7.52 10.23
N ARG A 96 -1.24 8.73 9.97
CA ARG A 96 -1.04 9.88 10.85
C ARG A 96 -2.15 9.98 11.90
N PRO A 97 -1.90 10.62 13.05
CA PRO A 97 -2.95 10.93 14.01
C PRO A 97 -4.10 11.70 13.33
N GLY A 98 -5.32 11.19 13.48
CA GLY A 98 -6.53 11.77 12.88
C GLY A 98 -6.83 11.32 11.45
N GLU A 99 -5.95 10.53 10.82
CA GLU A 99 -6.28 9.84 9.56
C GLU A 99 -6.94 8.50 9.85
N GLU A 100 -7.87 8.10 8.99
CA GLU A 100 -8.33 6.73 8.86
C GLU A 100 -7.48 5.93 7.85
N GLU A 101 -7.70 4.62 7.79
CA GLU A 101 -6.92 3.73 6.91
C GLU A 101 -7.08 4.10 5.42
N VAL A 102 -8.31 4.39 4.97
CA VAL A 102 -8.59 4.78 3.59
C VAL A 102 -7.86 6.07 3.22
N GLU A 103 -7.85 7.08 4.10
CA GLU A 103 -7.14 8.34 3.85
C GLU A 103 -5.63 8.13 3.73
N THR A 104 -5.08 7.26 4.59
CA THR A 104 -3.67 6.85 4.55
C THR A 104 -3.33 6.17 3.22
N ALA A 105 -4.20 5.27 2.75
CA ALA A 105 -4.04 4.59 1.48
C ALA A 105 -4.14 5.54 0.27
N LEU A 106 -5.06 6.48 0.28
CA LEU A 106 -5.18 7.48 -0.79
C LEU A 106 -3.92 8.32 -0.89
N ARG A 107 -3.33 8.70 0.25
CA ARG A 107 -2.07 9.43 0.31
C ARG A 107 -0.88 8.59 -0.19
N LEU A 108 -0.87 7.28 0.06
CA LEU A 108 0.08 6.34 -0.54
C LEU A 108 -0.08 6.28 -2.06
N LEU A 109 -1.30 6.04 -2.55
CA LEU A 109 -1.60 5.89 -3.97
C LEU A 109 -1.32 7.16 -4.77
N ALA A 110 -1.61 8.34 -4.22
CA ALA A 110 -1.29 9.63 -4.83
C ALA A 110 0.20 9.82 -5.12
N ARG A 111 1.08 9.16 -4.35
CA ARG A 111 2.53 9.15 -4.58
C ARG A 111 2.97 8.00 -5.48
N VAL A 112 2.41 6.80 -5.31
CA VAL A 112 2.82 5.60 -6.05
C VAL A 112 2.40 5.65 -7.51
N ILE A 113 1.17 6.10 -7.82
CA ILE A 113 0.67 6.13 -9.20
C ILE A 113 1.58 6.92 -10.15
N PRO A 114 2.00 8.17 -9.85
CA PRO A 114 2.92 8.90 -10.72
C PRO A 114 4.34 8.31 -10.74
N ALA A 115 4.80 7.70 -9.64
CA ALA A 115 6.12 7.06 -9.59
C ALA A 115 6.19 5.73 -10.37
N TYR A 116 5.04 5.04 -10.54
CA TYR A 116 4.94 3.73 -11.16
C TYR A 116 3.78 3.68 -12.19
N PRO A 117 3.79 4.55 -13.23
CA PRO A 117 2.61 4.84 -14.06
C PRO A 117 2.05 3.61 -14.77
N ARG A 118 2.93 2.67 -15.19
CA ARG A 118 2.57 1.45 -15.93
C ARG A 118 2.78 0.17 -15.13
N ALA A 119 2.89 0.25 -13.80
CA ALA A 119 3.18 -0.93 -12.99
C ALA A 119 1.96 -1.83 -12.76
N PHE A 120 0.75 -1.26 -12.71
CA PHE A 120 -0.46 -2.01 -12.39
C PHE A 120 -1.72 -1.40 -12.99
N ASP A 121 -2.69 -2.28 -13.22
CA ASP A 121 -4.02 -2.06 -13.78
C ASP A 121 -5.14 -2.43 -12.80
N LEU A 122 -4.83 -3.28 -11.80
CA LEU A 122 -5.77 -3.79 -10.81
C LEU A 122 -5.21 -3.60 -9.40
N VAL A 123 -6.04 -3.04 -8.51
CA VAL A 123 -5.78 -2.95 -7.08
C VAL A 123 -6.66 -3.95 -6.36
N LEU A 124 -6.05 -4.88 -5.64
CA LEU A 124 -6.71 -5.78 -4.70
C LEU A 124 -6.60 -5.16 -3.31
N ALA A 125 -7.71 -5.06 -2.62
CA ALA A 125 -7.77 -4.53 -1.26
C ALA A 125 -8.88 -5.26 -0.51
N ASP A 126 -8.90 -5.15 0.82
CA ASP A 126 -9.95 -5.73 1.63
C ASP A 126 -11.31 -5.02 1.42
N ALA A 127 -12.36 -5.53 2.06
CA ALA A 127 -13.69 -4.93 1.99
C ALA A 127 -13.80 -3.58 2.72
N LEU A 128 -12.85 -3.23 3.60
CA LEU A 128 -12.83 -1.91 4.27
C LEU A 128 -12.64 -0.80 3.24
N TYR A 129 -11.86 -1.04 2.17
CA TYR A 129 -11.68 -0.08 1.08
C TYR A 129 -12.89 0.05 0.14
N ALA A 130 -14.00 -0.67 0.37
CA ALA A 130 -15.20 -0.61 -0.46
C ALA A 130 -16.02 0.68 -0.24
N GLU A 131 -15.36 1.83 -0.28
CA GLU A 131 -15.93 3.15 -0.04
C GLU A 131 -15.83 4.05 -1.27
N ALA A 132 -16.81 4.94 -1.44
CA ALA A 132 -16.87 5.83 -2.61
C ALA A 132 -15.60 6.67 -2.85
N PRO A 133 -14.93 7.25 -1.83
CA PRO A 133 -13.70 8.00 -2.04
C PRO A 133 -12.59 7.15 -2.67
N PHE A 134 -12.47 5.89 -2.28
CA PHE A 134 -11.45 4.99 -2.80
C PHE A 134 -11.66 4.65 -4.28
N PHE A 135 -12.89 4.24 -4.64
CA PHE A 135 -13.24 3.95 -6.03
C PHE A 135 -13.10 5.19 -6.92
N ASN A 136 -13.63 6.33 -6.49
CA ASN A 136 -13.58 7.58 -7.26
C ASN A 136 -12.12 8.01 -7.51
N PHE A 137 -11.25 7.83 -6.51
CA PHE A 137 -9.83 8.12 -6.66
C PHE A 137 -9.18 7.23 -7.72
N LEU A 138 -9.40 5.90 -7.68
CA LEU A 138 -8.81 4.97 -8.65
C LEU A 138 -9.34 5.21 -10.07
N LEU A 139 -10.63 5.50 -10.22
CA LEU A 139 -11.26 5.86 -11.49
C LEU A 139 -10.63 7.12 -12.08
N ALA A 140 -10.46 8.18 -11.27
CA ALA A 140 -9.84 9.43 -11.70
C ALA A 140 -8.38 9.26 -12.17
N HIS A 141 -7.68 8.23 -11.68
CA HIS A 141 -6.30 7.93 -12.05
C HIS A 141 -6.19 6.80 -13.11
N GLY A 142 -7.30 6.37 -13.71
CA GLY A 142 -7.31 5.35 -14.75
C GLY A 142 -6.86 3.95 -14.27
N LYS A 143 -6.95 3.67 -12.97
CA LYS A 143 -6.54 2.40 -12.34
C LYS A 143 -7.66 1.36 -12.27
N THR A 144 -8.73 1.57 -13.00
CA THR A 144 -9.82 0.61 -13.20
C THR A 144 -9.99 0.40 -14.70
N ARG A 145 -9.53 -0.73 -15.22
CA ARG A 145 -9.91 -1.14 -16.57
C ARG A 145 -11.33 -1.68 -16.51
N SER A 146 -12.33 -0.84 -16.77
CA SER A 146 -13.61 -1.35 -17.29
C SER A 146 -13.30 -1.85 -18.71
N GLY A 147 -13.47 -3.14 -18.96
CA GLY A 147 -13.27 -3.73 -20.28
C GLY A 147 -14.12 -3.02 -21.33
N GLY A 148 -13.50 -2.11 -22.07
CA GLY A 148 -14.02 -1.55 -23.31
C GLY A 148 -13.23 -2.15 -24.46
N ALA A 149 -13.74 -3.24 -25.02
CA ALA A 149 -13.46 -3.56 -26.40
C ALA A 149 -14.06 -2.43 -27.26
N GLN A 150 -13.20 -1.60 -27.85
CA GLN A 150 -13.47 -0.92 -29.11
C GLN A 150 -12.61 -1.71 -30.11
N GLY A 151 -13.13 -2.50 -31.04
CA GLY A 151 -14.28 -2.19 -31.90
C GLY A 151 -13.73 -1.49 -33.13
#